data_AF-A0A3B0RNI1-F1
#
_entry.id   AF-A0A3B0RNI1-F1
#
_cell.length_a   1.000
_cell.length_b   1.000
_cell.length_c   1.000
_cell.angle_alpha   90.00
_cell.angle_beta   90.00
_cell.angle_gamma   90.00
#
_symmetry.space_group_name_H-M   'P 1'
#
loop_
_entity.id
_entity.type
_entity.pdbx_description
1 polymer ?
#
loop_
_entity_poly.entity_id
_entity_poly.type
_entity_poly.pdbx_seq_one_letter_code
_entity_poly.pdbx_strand_id
1 'polypeptide(L)'
;MNELTQGISFNPLDATVVVIMLIFGIASYVRGFTAAALTLAAWGGAFMVTSYGAPLIMPNVYEIIQPEIIAYVITYAVMFALSLLILKLVAGMVGKMVRNSDIGTLDSAMGLLFGLFSGMFVISALYMLTTPFISENNLPNWFKQAKSRPLIQYGASMISAMNPYFDKLDLNEKRKDIEALERLKNMTSSFNTKNKKDKTDEQYKKENQEEMDKLFKELSND
;
A
#
# COMPACT_ATOMS: atom_id res chain seq x y z
N MET A 1 34.29 29.77 -5.46
CA MET A 1 32.90 30.02 -5.91
C MET A 1 32.04 28.80 -5.54
N ASN A 2 31.91 28.45 -4.25
CA ASN A 2 31.22 27.20 -3.83
C ASN A 2 30.15 27.42 -2.75
N GLU A 3 29.74 28.66 -2.46
CA GLU A 3 28.75 28.94 -1.40
C GLU A 3 27.33 29.16 -1.92
N LEU A 4 27.14 29.39 -3.22
CA LEU A 4 25.81 29.60 -3.82
C LEU A 4 25.08 28.29 -4.18
N THR A 5 25.77 27.15 -4.14
CA THR A 5 25.19 25.82 -4.43
C THR A 5 24.84 25.02 -3.18
N GLN A 6 25.23 25.46 -1.97
CA GLN A 6 24.90 24.78 -0.71
C GLN A 6 23.49 25.10 -0.17
N GLY A 7 22.82 26.13 -0.70
CA GLY A 7 21.43 26.48 -0.32
C GLY A 7 20.36 25.56 -0.92
N ILE A 8 20.72 24.76 -1.93
CA ILE A 8 19.88 23.72 -2.52
C ILE A 8 20.48 22.38 -2.11
N SER A 9 20.24 21.95 -0.87
CA SER A 9 20.46 20.55 -0.50
C SER A 9 19.56 19.70 -1.40
N PHE A 10 20.13 19.13 -2.47
CA PHE A 10 19.40 18.37 -3.47
C PHE A 10 18.94 17.05 -2.84
N ASN A 11 17.75 17.08 -2.24
CA ASN A 11 17.19 15.91 -1.62
C ASN A 11 16.52 15.05 -2.69
N PRO A 12 16.87 13.76 -2.83
CA PRO A 12 16.24 12.84 -3.77
C PRO A 12 14.70 12.81 -3.66
N LEU A 13 14.13 12.99 -2.46
CA LEU A 13 12.68 13.12 -2.30
C LEU A 13 12.13 14.39 -2.90
N ASP A 14 12.75 15.54 -2.60
CA ASP A 14 12.26 16.81 -3.09
C ASP A 14 12.29 16.81 -4.62
N ALA A 15 13.34 16.24 -5.23
CA ALA A 15 13.42 16.02 -6.67
C ALA A 15 12.30 15.10 -7.19
N THR A 16 12.06 13.97 -6.52
CA THR A 16 11.00 13.03 -6.91
C THR A 16 9.61 13.67 -6.84
N VAL A 17 9.32 14.41 -5.76
CA VAL A 17 8.07 15.13 -5.56
C VAL A 17 7.86 16.15 -6.68
N VAL A 18 8.88 16.96 -6.99
CA VAL A 18 8.80 17.96 -8.06
C VAL A 18 8.56 17.28 -9.41
N VAL A 19 9.25 16.18 -9.72
CA VAL A 19 9.07 15.44 -10.98
C VAL A 19 7.63 14.90 -11.08
N ILE A 20 7.11 14.28 -10.04
CA ILE A 20 5.73 13.76 -10.02
C ILE A 20 4.74 14.92 -10.19
N MET A 21 4.90 16.01 -9.43
CA MET A 21 4.04 17.19 -9.53
C MET A 21 4.05 17.81 -10.92
N LEU A 22 5.21 17.88 -11.57
CA LEU A 22 5.33 18.36 -12.95
C LEU A 22 4.64 17.42 -13.95
N ILE A 23 4.85 16.11 -13.83
CA ILE A 23 4.20 15.13 -14.71
C ILE A 23 2.68 15.23 -14.60
N PHE A 24 2.15 15.26 -13.37
CA PHE A 24 0.71 15.37 -13.13
C PHE A 24 0.14 16.72 -13.54
N GLY A 25 0.86 17.81 -13.26
CA GLY A 25 0.51 19.17 -13.66
C GLY A 25 0.44 19.32 -15.18
N ILE A 26 1.49 18.92 -15.90
CA ILE A 26 1.55 19.00 -17.36
C ILE A 26 0.50 18.07 -17.99
N ALA A 27 0.38 16.83 -17.51
CA ALA A 27 -0.62 15.89 -18.04
C ALA A 27 -2.05 16.42 -17.88
N SER A 28 -2.34 17.13 -16.78
CA SER A 28 -3.65 17.71 -16.52
C SER A 28 -3.86 19.02 -17.28
N TYR A 29 -2.82 19.83 -17.47
CA TYR A 29 -2.85 21.01 -18.32
C TYR A 29 -3.17 20.66 -19.78
N VAL A 30 -2.50 19.64 -20.33
CA VAL A 30 -2.72 19.19 -21.73
C VAL A 30 -4.13 18.63 -21.94
N ARG A 31 -4.69 17.98 -20.92
CA ARG A 31 -6.05 17.40 -20.98
C ARG A 31 -7.15 18.41 -20.68
N GLY A 32 -6.87 19.44 -19.88
CA GLY A 32 -7.84 20.39 -19.36
C GLY A 32 -8.49 19.94 -18.04
N PHE A 33 -8.95 20.91 -17.24
CA PHE A 33 -9.68 20.65 -16.00
C PHE A 33 -10.93 19.82 -16.23
N THR A 34 -11.72 20.17 -17.25
CA THR A 34 -12.97 19.46 -17.57
C THR A 34 -12.71 17.99 -17.83
N ALA A 35 -11.69 17.66 -18.64
CA ALA A 35 -11.36 16.26 -18.90
C ALA A 35 -10.90 15.53 -17.63
N ALA A 36 -10.17 16.22 -16.75
CA ALA A 36 -9.72 15.65 -15.48
C ALA A 36 -10.89 15.42 -14.50
N ALA A 37 -11.79 16.39 -14.36
CA ALA A 37 -12.99 16.31 -13.54
C ALA A 37 -13.94 15.21 -14.04
N LEU A 38 -14.16 15.13 -15.36
CA LEU A 38 -14.98 14.08 -15.97
C LEU A 38 -14.34 12.70 -15.82
N THR A 39 -13.01 12.60 -15.88
CA THR A 39 -12.33 11.33 -15.61
C THR A 39 -12.53 10.91 -14.17
N LEU A 40 -12.38 11.82 -13.20
CA LEU A 40 -12.61 11.54 -11.79
C LEU A 40 -14.09 11.15 -11.53
N ALA A 41 -15.02 11.88 -12.15
CA ALA A 41 -16.45 11.58 -12.10
C ALA A 41 -16.77 10.22 -12.74
N ALA A 42 -16.10 9.84 -13.83
CA ALA A 42 -16.26 8.52 -14.44
C ALA A 42 -15.77 7.40 -13.51
N TRP A 43 -14.63 7.58 -12.83
CA TRP A 43 -14.13 6.63 -11.84
C TRP A 43 -15.09 6.50 -10.64
N GLY A 44 -15.53 7.62 -10.07
CA GLY A 44 -16.48 7.62 -8.95
C GLY A 44 -17.86 7.08 -9.33
N GLY A 45 -18.37 7.46 -10.50
CA GLY A 45 -19.64 6.98 -11.04
C GLY A 45 -19.58 5.49 -11.37
N ALA A 46 -18.49 4.99 -11.96
CA ALA A 46 -18.29 3.56 -12.18
C ALA A 46 -18.25 2.78 -10.86
N PHE A 47 -17.58 3.32 -9.84
CA PHE A 47 -17.57 2.72 -8.51
C PHE A 47 -18.99 2.64 -7.92
N MET A 48 -19.78 3.71 -8.00
CA MET A 48 -21.17 3.72 -7.56
C MET A 48 -22.03 2.72 -8.34
N VAL A 49 -21.96 2.73 -9.67
CA VAL A 49 -22.73 1.79 -10.50
C VAL A 49 -22.36 0.34 -10.19
N THR A 50 -21.08 0.07 -9.97
CA THR A 50 -20.59 -1.27 -9.59
C THR A 50 -21.05 -1.66 -8.20
N SER A 51 -20.96 -0.76 -7.21
CA SER A 51 -21.32 -1.08 -5.83
C SER A 51 -22.80 -1.42 -5.69
N TYR A 52 -23.68 -0.77 -6.46
CA TYR A 52 -25.11 -1.09 -6.48
C TYR A 52 -25.46 -2.22 -7.47
N GLY A 53 -24.78 -2.30 -8.62
CA GLY A 53 -25.11 -3.25 -9.70
C GLY A 53 -24.53 -4.65 -9.52
N ALA A 54 -23.31 -4.78 -8.98
CA ALA A 54 -22.68 -6.09 -8.79
C ALA A 54 -23.46 -7.01 -7.83
N PRO A 55 -24.00 -6.54 -6.69
CA PRO A 55 -24.81 -7.38 -5.80
C PRO A 55 -26.08 -7.95 -6.44
N LEU A 56 -26.70 -7.25 -7.40
CA LEU A 56 -27.92 -7.73 -8.07
C LEU A 56 -27.66 -8.95 -8.96
N ILE A 57 -26.48 -9.03 -9.56
CA ILE A 57 -26.15 -10.03 -10.57
C ILE A 57 -25.34 -11.18 -9.97
N MET A 58 -24.75 -10.96 -8.80
CA MET A 58 -23.98 -11.95 -8.05
C MET A 58 -24.68 -13.32 -7.88
N PRO A 59 -25.99 -13.42 -7.57
CA PRO A 59 -26.65 -14.71 -7.41
C PRO A 59 -26.56 -15.59 -8.65
N ASN A 60 -26.72 -14.99 -9.84
CA ASN A 60 -26.62 -15.71 -11.11
C ASN A 60 -25.17 -16.14 -11.42
N VAL A 61 -24.17 -15.40 -10.93
CA VAL A 61 -22.77 -15.70 -11.19
C VAL A 61 -22.25 -16.81 -10.29
N TYR A 62 -22.72 -16.89 -9.03
CA TYR A 62 -22.33 -17.96 -8.11
C TYR A 62 -22.76 -19.36 -8.58
N GLU A 63 -23.82 -19.46 -9.39
CA GLU A 63 -24.24 -20.74 -9.99
C GLU A 63 -23.25 -21.23 -11.07
N ILE A 64 -22.50 -20.31 -11.67
CA ILE A 64 -21.64 -20.59 -12.83
C ILE A 64 -20.16 -20.69 -12.42
N ILE A 65 -19.73 -19.88 -11.44
CA ILE A 65 -18.32 -19.72 -11.07
C ILE A 65 -18.11 -20.10 -9.60
N GLN A 66 -17.31 -21.13 -9.37
CA GLN A 66 -16.76 -21.49 -8.06
C GLN A 66 -15.24 -21.45 -8.10
N PRO A 67 -14.54 -21.04 -7.03
CA PRO A 67 -15.03 -20.62 -5.71
C PRO A 67 -15.64 -19.20 -5.67
N GLU A 68 -16.48 -18.95 -4.66
CA GLU A 68 -17.21 -17.68 -4.46
C GLU A 68 -16.30 -16.44 -4.46
N ILE A 69 -15.08 -16.55 -3.91
CA ILE A 69 -14.11 -15.45 -3.89
C ILE A 69 -13.73 -14.99 -5.31
N ILE A 70 -13.60 -15.94 -6.25
CA ILE A 70 -13.25 -15.66 -7.65
C ILE A 70 -14.46 -15.07 -8.36
N ALA A 71 -15.66 -15.64 -8.15
CA ALA A 71 -16.90 -15.09 -8.68
C ALA A 71 -17.12 -13.64 -8.24
N TYR A 72 -16.88 -13.34 -6.95
CA TYR A 72 -16.98 -11.99 -6.40
C TYR A 72 -16.02 -11.03 -7.11
N VAL A 73 -14.72 -11.37 -7.15
CA VAL A 73 -13.70 -10.51 -7.75
C VAL A 73 -13.97 -10.29 -9.24
N ILE A 74 -14.32 -11.34 -9.98
CA ILE A 74 -14.62 -11.25 -11.42
C ILE A 74 -15.85 -10.39 -11.65
N THR A 75 -16.93 -10.59 -10.89
CA THR A 75 -18.17 -9.82 -11.06
C THR A 75 -17.93 -8.33 -10.84
N TYR A 76 -17.29 -7.96 -9.73
CA TYR A 76 -16.95 -6.57 -9.46
C TYR A 76 -15.99 -6.00 -10.50
N ALA A 77 -14.96 -6.74 -10.91
CA ALA A 77 -13.99 -6.27 -11.90
C ALA A 77 -14.64 -6.05 -13.28
N VAL A 78 -15.44 -7.00 -13.75
CA VAL A 78 -16.14 -6.90 -15.04
C VAL A 78 -17.15 -5.76 -15.01
N MET A 79 -17.94 -5.64 -13.94
CA MET A 79 -18.95 -4.58 -13.85
C MET A 79 -18.32 -3.19 -13.71
N PHE A 80 -17.21 -3.10 -12.99
CA PHE A 80 -16.43 -1.88 -12.92
C PHE A 80 -15.82 -1.52 -14.27
N ALA A 81 -15.23 -2.47 -14.98
CA ALA A 81 -14.68 -2.22 -16.30
C ALA A 81 -15.75 -1.78 -17.32
N LEU A 82 -16.90 -2.44 -17.34
CA LEU A 82 -18.02 -2.12 -18.23
C LEU A 82 -18.60 -0.74 -17.93
N SER A 83 -18.89 -0.45 -16.66
CA SER A 83 -19.40 0.86 -16.26
C SER A 83 -18.38 1.97 -16.55
N LEU A 84 -17.11 1.78 -16.20
CA LEU A 84 -16.05 2.74 -16.48
C LEU A 84 -15.89 2.98 -17.98
N LEU A 85 -16.00 1.94 -18.81
CA LEU A 85 -15.95 2.08 -20.26
C LEU A 85 -17.07 2.98 -20.78
N ILE A 86 -18.31 2.73 -20.36
CA ILE A 86 -19.49 3.53 -20.77
C ILE A 86 -19.33 4.98 -20.31
N LEU A 87 -19.00 5.21 -19.03
CA LEU A 87 -18.81 6.56 -18.51
C LEU A 87 -17.66 7.30 -19.19
N LYS A 88 -16.57 6.60 -19.54
CA LYS A 88 -15.45 7.20 -20.29
C LYS A 88 -15.84 7.63 -21.70
N LEU A 89 -16.69 6.85 -22.38
CA LEU A 89 -17.20 7.24 -23.70
C LEU A 89 -18.02 8.54 -23.60
N VAL A 90 -18.94 8.61 -22.65
CA VAL A 90 -19.76 9.81 -22.38
C VAL A 90 -18.87 10.99 -22.01
N ALA A 91 -17.90 10.77 -21.10
CA ALA A 91 -16.94 11.80 -20.71
C ALA A 91 -16.13 12.34 -21.89
N GLY A 92 -15.69 11.45 -22.80
CA GLY A 92 -14.95 11.84 -24.00
C GLY A 92 -15.80 12.70 -24.96
N MET A 93 -17.10 12.41 -25.07
CA MET A 93 -18.01 13.22 -25.87
C MET A 93 -18.20 14.63 -25.29
N VAL A 94 -18.46 14.72 -23.98
CA VAL A 94 -18.62 16.01 -23.29
C VAL A 94 -17.32 16.82 -23.31
N GLY A 95 -16.17 16.17 -23.12
CA GLY A 95 -14.86 16.82 -23.18
C GLY A 95 -14.57 17.49 -24.53
N LYS A 96 -14.99 16.87 -25.65
CA LYS A 96 -14.88 17.49 -26.99
C LYS A 96 -15.78 18.71 -27.13
N MET A 97 -16.96 18.69 -26.53
CA MET A 97 -17.92 19.80 -26.60
C MET A 97 -17.39 21.04 -25.86
N VAL A 98 -16.79 20.86 -24.68
CA VAL A 98 -16.23 21.97 -23.89
C VAL A 98 -14.99 22.57 -24.53
N ARG A 99 -14.16 21.75 -25.18
CA ARG A 99 -12.92 22.21 -25.82
C ARG A 99 -13.13 23.05 -27.09
N ASN A 100 -14.31 22.98 -27.70
CA ASN A 100 -14.66 23.79 -28.86
C ASN A 100 -15.12 25.22 -28.51
N SER A 101 -15.16 25.57 -27.22
CA SER A 101 -15.52 26.91 -26.74
C SER A 101 -14.27 27.73 -26.37
N ASP A 102 -14.35 29.06 -26.47
CA ASP A 102 -13.26 30.00 -26.13
C ASP A 102 -12.74 29.88 -24.68
N ILE A 103 -13.47 29.16 -23.81
CA ILE A 103 -13.14 28.88 -22.41
C ILE A 103 -11.99 27.86 -22.27
N GLY A 104 -11.60 27.17 -23.34
CA GLY A 104 -10.61 26.08 -23.30
C GLY A 104 -9.22 26.46 -22.74
N THR A 105 -8.81 27.72 -22.90
CA THR A 105 -7.53 28.22 -22.35
C THR A 105 -7.57 28.38 -20.83
N LEU A 106 -8.70 28.86 -20.29
CA LEU A 106 -8.93 28.96 -18.84
C LEU A 106 -9.09 27.57 -18.21
N ASP A 107 -9.77 26.65 -18.89
CA ASP A 107 -9.91 25.25 -18.47
C ASP A 107 -8.55 24.54 -18.35
N SER A 108 -7.61 24.86 -19.23
CA SER A 108 -6.25 24.31 -19.19
C SER A 108 -5.47 24.80 -17.95
N ALA A 109 -5.59 26.08 -17.59
CA ALA A 109 -4.96 26.64 -16.39
C ALA A 109 -5.53 26.06 -15.09
N MET A 110 -6.85 25.88 -15.00
CA MET A 110 -7.46 25.14 -13.88
C MET A 110 -7.03 23.68 -13.86
N GLY A 111 -6.78 23.08 -15.03
CA GLY A 111 -6.27 21.72 -15.17
C GLY A 111 -4.89 21.56 -14.54
N LEU A 112 -4.02 22.57 -14.66
CA LEU A 112 -2.72 22.59 -13.99
C LEU A 112 -2.89 22.52 -12.45
N LEU A 113 -3.76 23.37 -11.88
CA LEU A 113 -4.02 23.39 -10.44
C LEU A 113 -4.59 22.06 -9.94
N PHE A 114 -5.55 21.50 -10.66
CA PHE A 114 -6.11 20.19 -10.35
C PHE A 114 -5.07 19.06 -10.46
N GLY A 115 -4.17 19.15 -11.44
CA GLY A 115 -3.06 18.22 -11.62
C GLY A 115 -2.07 18.27 -10.46
N LEU A 116 -1.72 19.46 -9.99
CA LEU A 116 -0.87 19.63 -8.81
C LEU A 116 -1.55 19.08 -7.56
N PHE A 117 -2.84 19.36 -7.35
CA PHE A 117 -3.60 18.79 -6.24
C PHE A 117 -3.63 17.26 -6.29
N SER A 118 -3.92 16.69 -7.45
CA SER A 118 -3.96 15.24 -7.65
C SER A 118 -2.60 14.58 -7.49
N GLY A 119 -1.53 15.23 -7.98
CA GLY A 119 -0.15 14.77 -7.77
C GLY A 119 0.20 14.75 -6.28
N MET A 120 -0.15 15.82 -5.55
CA MET A 120 0.03 15.89 -4.11
C MET A 120 -0.75 14.80 -3.38
N PHE A 121 -2.02 14.58 -3.77
CA PHE A 121 -2.86 13.53 -3.22
C PHE A 121 -2.24 12.14 -3.41
N VAL A 122 -1.74 11.82 -4.62
CA VAL A 122 -1.08 10.54 -4.91
C VAL A 122 0.20 10.38 -4.09
N ILE A 123 1.03 11.41 -3.96
CA ILE A 123 2.26 11.38 -3.16
C ILE A 123 1.94 11.12 -1.68
N SER A 124 0.95 11.83 -1.12
CA SER A 124 0.50 11.62 0.26
C SER A 124 -0.11 10.24 0.48
N ALA A 125 -0.90 9.74 -0.47
CA ALA A 125 -1.45 8.39 -0.40
C ALA A 125 -0.35 7.32 -0.44
N LEU A 126 0.67 7.50 -1.29
CA LEU A 126 1.83 6.60 -1.37
C LEU A 126 2.67 6.65 -0.08
N TYR A 127 2.86 7.83 0.51
CA TYR A 127 3.51 7.96 1.82
C TYR A 127 2.73 7.19 2.90
N MET A 128 1.41 7.34 2.94
CA MET A 128 0.57 6.62 3.89
C MET A 128 0.61 5.11 3.68
N LEU A 129 0.65 4.65 2.42
CA LEU A 129 0.77 3.23 2.10
C LEU A 129 2.13 2.67 2.49
N THR A 130 3.22 3.43 2.34
CA THR A 130 4.60 2.97 2.61
C THR A 130 5.00 3.09 4.08
N THR A 131 4.40 4.00 4.83
CA THR A 131 4.73 4.25 6.25
C THR A 131 4.62 2.99 7.12
N PRO A 132 3.56 2.15 7.03
CA PRO A 132 3.47 0.92 7.85
C PRO A 132 4.53 -0.15 7.56
N PHE A 133 5.17 -0.09 6.38
CA PHE A 133 6.22 -1.03 5.95
C PHE A 133 7.63 -0.57 6.31
N ILE A 134 7.81 0.70 6.70
CA ILE A 134 9.12 1.29 7.04
C ILE A 134 9.16 1.54 8.55
N SER A 135 10.06 0.86 9.27
CA SER A 135 10.25 1.11 10.71
C SER A 135 10.72 2.54 10.96
N GLU A 136 10.08 3.24 11.90
CA GLU A 136 10.38 4.65 12.24
C GLU A 136 11.86 4.90 12.62
N ASN A 137 12.53 3.89 13.16
CA ASN A 137 13.94 3.97 13.56
C ASN A 137 14.92 3.93 12.37
N ASN A 138 14.46 3.51 11.17
CA ASN A 138 15.27 3.35 9.97
C ASN A 138 14.87 4.32 8.84
N LEU A 139 14.25 5.47 9.14
CA LEU A 139 14.01 6.45 8.09
C LEU A 139 15.35 6.98 7.55
N PRO A 140 15.60 6.88 6.24
CA PRO A 140 16.83 7.37 5.65
C PRO A 140 17.03 8.87 5.86
N ASN A 141 18.29 9.32 5.90
CA ASN A 141 18.61 10.75 6.09
C ASN A 141 18.05 11.63 4.96
N TRP A 142 17.98 11.11 3.73
CA TRP A 142 17.27 11.77 2.62
C TRP A 142 15.77 11.91 2.90
N PHE A 143 15.15 10.97 3.61
CA PHE A 143 13.77 11.16 4.03
C PHE A 143 13.67 12.22 5.11
N LYS A 144 14.51 12.17 6.15
CA LYS A 144 14.43 13.07 7.32
C LYS A 144 14.66 14.56 6.99
N GLN A 145 15.52 14.85 6.02
CA GLN A 145 15.93 16.22 5.69
C GLN A 145 15.12 16.87 4.56
N ALA A 146 14.13 16.18 3.98
CA ALA A 146 13.36 16.70 2.86
C ALA A 146 12.46 17.87 3.28
N LYS A 147 12.43 18.94 2.47
CA LYS A 147 11.57 20.11 2.71
C LYS A 147 10.12 19.83 2.37
N SER A 148 9.87 18.87 1.49
CA SER A 148 8.52 18.41 1.09
C SER A 148 7.82 17.58 2.16
N ARG A 149 8.53 17.02 3.15
CA ARG A 149 7.93 16.16 4.19
C ARG A 149 6.73 16.75 4.92
N PRO A 150 6.79 17.97 5.51
CA PRO A 150 5.64 18.52 6.23
C PRO A 150 4.42 18.67 5.33
N LEU A 151 4.62 19.00 4.04
CA LEU A 151 3.53 19.09 3.07
C LEU A 151 2.91 17.70 2.80
N ILE A 152 3.75 16.68 2.62
CA ILE A 152 3.30 15.28 2.41
C ILE A 152 2.55 14.76 3.62
N GLN A 153 3.06 15.02 4.84
CA GLN A 153 2.43 14.64 6.10
C GLN A 153 1.11 15.36 6.31
N TYR A 154 1.02 16.65 5.98
CA TYR A 154 -0.23 17.39 6.03
C TYR A 154 -1.25 16.80 5.07
N GLY A 155 -0.88 16.55 3.82
CA GLY A 155 -1.75 15.88 2.85
C GLY A 155 -2.20 14.50 3.32
N ALA A 156 -1.28 13.72 3.92
CA ALA A 156 -1.61 12.42 4.49
C ALA A 156 -2.58 12.53 5.67
N SER A 157 -2.40 13.51 6.56
CA SER A 157 -3.35 13.76 7.66
C SER A 157 -4.75 14.16 7.17
N MET A 158 -4.82 14.92 6.07
CA MET A 158 -6.10 15.28 5.46
C MET A 158 -6.81 14.06 4.89
N ILE A 159 -6.07 13.15 4.26
CA ILE A 159 -6.59 11.87 3.77
C ILE A 159 -7.04 10.99 4.93
N SER A 160 -6.23 10.88 6.00
CA SER A 160 -6.57 10.10 7.19
C SER A 160 -7.81 10.64 7.89
N ALA A 161 -7.99 11.96 7.98
CA ALA A 161 -9.18 12.57 8.57
C ALA A 161 -10.48 12.23 7.81
N MET A 162 -10.39 11.92 6.52
CA MET A 162 -11.53 11.48 5.71
C MET A 162 -11.83 9.99 5.88
N ASN A 163 -10.94 9.21 6.49
CA ASN A 163 -11.12 7.79 6.73
C ASN A 163 -11.30 7.50 8.24
N PRO A 164 -12.52 7.23 8.72
CA PRO A 164 -12.80 6.97 10.15
C PRO A 164 -12.14 5.69 10.69
N TYR A 165 -11.50 4.88 9.84
CA TYR A 165 -10.79 3.67 10.23
C TYR A 165 -9.27 3.84 10.32
N PHE A 166 -8.69 4.95 9.83
CA PHE A 166 -7.23 5.13 9.84
C PHE A 166 -6.67 5.38 11.25
N ASP A 167 -7.44 6.03 12.12
CA ASP A 167 -7.09 6.26 13.54
C ASP A 167 -6.87 4.95 14.32
N LYS A 168 -7.40 3.82 13.85
CA LYS A 168 -7.27 2.51 14.52
C LYS A 168 -6.03 1.73 14.09
N LEU A 169 -5.27 2.20 13.11
CA LEU A 169 -3.92 1.68 12.87
C LEU A 169 -2.98 2.29 13.90
N ASP A 170 -3.19 1.93 15.17
CA ASP A 170 -2.42 2.43 16.29
C ASP A 170 -0.98 1.90 16.13
N LEU A 171 -0.13 2.73 15.54
CA LEU A 171 1.29 2.43 15.36
C LEU A 171 1.96 2.13 16.72
N ASN A 172 1.37 2.60 17.82
CA ASN A 172 1.80 2.26 19.18
C ASN A 172 1.45 0.82 19.57
N GLU A 173 0.31 0.29 19.14
CA GLU A 173 -0.08 -1.11 19.35
C GLU A 173 0.83 -2.03 18.53
N LYS A 174 1.04 -1.69 17.24
CA LYS A 174 2.01 -2.40 16.39
C LYS A 174 3.42 -2.36 17.00
N ARG A 175 3.87 -1.23 17.57
CA ARG A 175 5.16 -1.13 18.29
C ARG A 175 5.23 -2.07 19.49
N LYS A 176 4.18 -2.15 20.32
CA LYS A 176 4.12 -3.09 21.46
C LYS A 176 4.21 -4.54 21.00
N ASP A 177 3.55 -4.88 19.90
CA ASP A 177 3.63 -6.23 19.32
C ASP A 177 5.04 -6.53 18.82
N ILE A 178 5.70 -5.57 18.15
CA ILE A 178 7.06 -5.77 17.63
C ILE A 178 8.07 -5.88 18.78
N GLU A 179 7.92 -5.07 19.84
CA GLU A 179 8.72 -5.17 21.08
C GLU A 179 8.48 -6.50 21.80
N ALA A 180 7.24 -7.00 21.84
CA ALA A 180 6.91 -8.30 22.39
C ALA A 180 7.56 -9.42 21.57
N LEU A 181 7.52 -9.35 20.24
CA LEU A 181 8.18 -10.29 19.35
C LEU A 181 9.71 -10.24 19.47
N GLU A 182 10.31 -9.05 19.66
CA GLU A 182 11.75 -8.92 19.93
C GLU A 182 12.13 -9.49 21.30
N ARG A 183 11.31 -9.26 22.34
CA ARG A 183 11.49 -9.89 23.67
C ARG A 183 11.39 -11.41 23.59
N LEU A 184 10.43 -11.93 22.84
CA LEU A 184 10.28 -13.36 22.60
C LEU A 184 11.45 -13.91 21.79
N LYS A 185 11.94 -13.19 20.77
CA LYS A 185 13.13 -13.54 20.00
C LYS A 185 14.40 -13.53 20.87
N ASN A 186 14.51 -12.60 21.81
CA ASN A 186 15.64 -12.50 22.74
C ASN A 186 15.58 -13.57 23.83
N MET A 187 14.38 -13.93 24.31
CA MET A 187 14.20 -15.08 25.18
C MET A 187 14.48 -16.39 24.45
N THR A 188 14.00 -16.56 23.22
CA THR A 188 14.24 -17.77 22.42
C THR A 188 15.66 -17.86 21.86
N SER A 189 16.37 -16.74 21.68
CA SER A 189 17.82 -16.75 21.37
C SER A 189 18.70 -16.91 22.61
N SER A 190 18.20 -16.55 23.81
CA SER A 190 18.76 -17.02 25.08
C SER A 190 18.56 -18.54 25.24
N PHE A 191 17.51 -19.11 24.66
CA PHE A 191 17.45 -20.53 24.27
C PHE A 191 18.30 -20.80 23.02
N ASN A 192 19.60 -20.46 23.08
CA ASN A 192 20.59 -20.93 22.11
C ASN A 192 20.61 -22.46 22.15
N THR A 193 19.81 -23.05 21.27
CA THR A 193 19.60 -24.49 21.11
C THR A 193 20.75 -25.09 20.29
N LYS A 194 21.98 -24.64 20.57
CA LYS A 194 23.20 -25.21 19.98
C LYS A 194 24.06 -25.96 21.01
N ASN A 195 23.72 -25.89 22.31
CA ASN A 195 24.49 -26.56 23.37
C ASN A 195 23.69 -27.57 24.21
N LYS A 196 22.38 -27.74 23.98
CA LYS A 196 21.52 -28.66 24.75
C LYS A 196 21.06 -29.91 23.99
N LYS A 197 21.06 -29.92 22.66
CA LYS A 197 20.75 -31.16 21.89
C LYS A 197 21.89 -32.19 21.96
N ASP A 198 23.15 -31.75 21.97
CA ASP A 198 24.29 -32.68 21.91
C ASP A 198 24.45 -33.53 23.18
N LYS A 199 24.28 -32.93 24.37
CA LYS A 199 24.44 -33.67 25.65
C LYS A 199 23.25 -34.54 26.02
N THR A 200 22.04 -34.11 25.66
CA THR A 200 20.81 -34.83 26.02
C THR A 200 20.60 -36.03 25.10
N ASP A 201 20.88 -35.90 23.79
CA ASP A 201 20.76 -37.01 22.85
C ASP A 201 21.84 -38.09 23.06
N GLU A 202 23.07 -37.71 23.47
CA GLU A 202 24.11 -38.68 23.85
C GLU A 202 23.80 -39.42 25.15
N GLN A 203 23.21 -38.74 26.14
CA GLN A 203 22.86 -39.37 27.41
C GLN A 203 21.69 -40.36 27.27
N TYR A 204 20.64 -39.99 26.51
CA TYR A 204 19.54 -40.91 26.20
C TYR A 204 19.95 -42.10 25.33
N LYS A 205 20.97 -41.94 24.45
CA LYS A 205 21.48 -43.06 23.65
C LYS A 205 22.29 -44.05 24.49
N LYS A 206 23.13 -43.57 25.41
CA LYS A 206 23.96 -44.43 26.26
C LYS A 206 23.15 -45.20 27.29
N GLU A 207 22.20 -44.54 27.94
CA GLU A 207 21.33 -45.17 28.95
C GLU A 207 20.46 -46.28 28.34
N ASN A 208 19.84 -46.02 27.20
CA ASN A 208 19.06 -47.05 26.49
C ASN A 208 19.92 -48.19 25.96
N GLN A 209 21.18 -47.97 25.55
CA GLN A 209 22.05 -49.06 25.10
C GLN A 209 22.44 -49.98 26.26
N GLU A 210 22.72 -49.43 27.43
CA GLU A 210 23.04 -50.21 28.63
C GLU A 210 21.84 -50.99 29.17
N GLU A 211 20.62 -50.44 29.08
CA GLU A 211 19.39 -51.15 29.42
C GLU A 211 19.09 -52.29 28.44
N MET A 212 19.26 -52.05 27.13
CA MET A 212 19.04 -53.11 26.13
C MET A 212 20.05 -54.24 26.30
N ASP A 213 21.32 -53.95 26.58
CA ASP A 213 22.34 -54.97 26.86
C ASP A 213 22.03 -55.78 28.13
N LYS A 214 21.46 -55.15 29.16
CA LYS A 214 20.99 -55.86 30.36
C LYS A 214 19.82 -56.78 30.04
N LEU A 215 18.84 -56.32 29.26
CA LEU A 215 17.68 -57.11 28.85
C LEU A 215 18.09 -58.30 27.97
N PHE A 216 19.04 -58.13 27.04
CA PHE A 216 19.56 -59.23 26.23
C PHE A 216 20.34 -60.25 27.06
N LYS A 217 21.04 -59.81 28.10
CA LYS A 217 21.79 -60.69 29.00
C LYS A 217 20.87 -61.46 29.96
N GLU A 218 19.75 -60.86 30.35
CA GLU A 218 18.71 -61.49 31.16
C GLU A 218 17.91 -62.52 30.36
N LEU A 219 17.56 -62.21 29.10
CA LEU A 219 16.89 -63.13 28.18
C LEU A 219 17.78 -64.26 27.61
N SER A 220 19.10 -64.14 27.76
CA SER A 220 20.07 -65.16 27.28
C SER A 220 20.48 -66.16 28.38
N ASN A 221 20.04 -65.96 29.62
CA ASN A 221 20.39 -66.79 30.77
C ASN A 221 19.23 -67.68 31.26
N ASP A 222 18.11 -67.68 30.55
CA ASP A 222 17.01 -68.67 30.60
C ASP A 222 17.07 -69.58 29.36
#